data_AF-A0AAV5TG61-F1
#
_entry.id   AF-A0AAV5TG61-F1
#
_cell.length_a   1.000
_cell.length_b   1.000
_cell.length_c   1.000
_cell.angle_alpha   90.00
_cell.angle_beta   90.00
_cell.angle_gamma   90.00
#
_symmetry.space_group_name_H-M   'P 1'
#
loop_
_entity.id
_entity.type
_entity.pdbx_description
1 polymer ?
#
loop_
_entity_poly.entity_id
_entity_poly.type
_entity_poly.pdbx_seq_one_letter_code
_entity_poly.pdbx_strand_id
1 'polypeptide(L)'
;EYFCAEECVLDLATATPLTNNGTTCSYQCTSGGGTMTNPCTTTTSTTTTTTTTTTTPSTTTTPSTTTKKAFFLRTPKPIVVGPCAAISKDDGVLYPNKCVIVDQNAECNDKSDGNPVCRCSFGFSGTTCGVGEWGLHGDDAIHTFRNIQQLHLETIAASKGNGGSATLIANLPALLSFLTDDQRVGMSYVASEVIAGASYEGKTLNVNTDFVRVTDPSLGNCFTFNHYNATLKYKIRRVGTAGGLRIELDSMPDEYAPWTDVVGMNVYVHPIGLELNVESNKYSSIAGSADQLVMTRAMFHKIKNKKCVKDTSAAQSFYMHGQYTVDGCLRACYQDSVNRLCGCMDASYARKEGVEGCKFGKLQCISDMVIDRGDPVHWKECHCPQPCDEETFDYIVSRATHLRIDNANLTKRRSEVILFFDSFQTTVSTEVYRMSFSQVIGNIGGVAGLLLGITFSFLVELFLLGVML
;
A
#
# COMPACT_ATOMS: atom_id res chain seq x y z
N GLU A 1 18.70 -9.85 -16.83
CA GLU A 1 17.59 -10.26 -15.95
C GLU A 1 16.29 -9.86 -16.63
N TYR A 2 15.33 -10.77 -16.76
CA TYR A 2 13.99 -10.46 -17.24
C TYR A 2 13.04 -10.68 -16.06
N PHE A 3 12.17 -9.71 -15.78
CA PHE A 3 11.21 -9.79 -14.68
C PHE A 3 9.92 -10.46 -15.13
N CYS A 4 9.54 -11.54 -14.44
CA CYS A 4 8.18 -12.08 -14.44
C CYS A 4 7.36 -11.38 -13.32
N ALA A 5 6.03 -11.39 -13.48
CA ALA A 5 5.08 -10.84 -12.52
C ALA A 5 5.26 -11.40 -11.09
N GLU A 6 4.67 -10.65 -10.14
CA GLU A 6 4.91 -10.50 -8.69
C GLU A 6 5.29 -11.70 -7.79
N GLU A 7 5.45 -12.93 -8.28
CA GLU A 7 5.73 -14.09 -7.41
C GLU A 7 6.86 -15.05 -7.86
N CYS A 8 7.68 -14.72 -8.87
CA CYS A 8 8.80 -15.61 -9.24
C CYS A 8 10.02 -14.90 -9.87
N VAL A 9 11.20 -15.04 -9.23
CA VAL A 9 12.52 -14.66 -9.78
C VAL A 9 13.24 -15.93 -10.22
N LEU A 10 13.66 -16.01 -11.49
CA LEU A 10 14.43 -17.15 -12.01
C LEU A 10 15.92 -16.79 -12.11
N ASP A 11 16.78 -17.58 -11.47
CA ASP A 11 18.25 -17.52 -11.64
C ASP A 11 18.69 -18.36 -12.86
N LEU A 12 19.19 -17.69 -13.91
CA LEU A 12 19.63 -18.34 -15.14
C LEU A 12 20.82 -19.31 -14.94
N ALA A 13 21.56 -19.23 -13.83
CA ALA A 13 22.65 -20.17 -13.56
C ALA A 13 22.17 -21.61 -13.30
N THR A 14 20.88 -21.80 -13.02
CA THR A 14 20.30 -23.09 -12.59
C THR A 14 19.26 -23.69 -13.55
N ALA A 15 18.92 -22.99 -14.64
CA ALA A 15 17.87 -23.43 -15.57
C ALA A 15 18.40 -24.42 -16.64
N THR A 16 17.69 -25.53 -16.84
CA THR A 16 18.00 -26.51 -17.90
C THR A 16 17.22 -26.21 -19.20
N PRO A 17 17.89 -26.09 -20.36
CA PRO A 17 17.22 -25.83 -21.62
C PRO A 17 16.53 -27.10 -22.15
N LEU A 18 15.26 -26.99 -22.55
CA LEU A 18 14.49 -28.12 -23.11
C LEU A 18 14.66 -28.23 -24.63
N THR A 19 14.63 -27.10 -25.35
CA THR A 19 14.85 -27.02 -26.81
C THR A 19 15.28 -25.61 -27.23
N ASN A 20 16.17 -25.50 -28.21
CA ASN A 20 16.58 -24.25 -28.85
C ASN A 20 16.54 -24.42 -30.37
N ASN A 21 15.59 -23.76 -31.03
CA ASN A 21 15.42 -23.82 -32.48
C ASN A 21 15.72 -22.47 -33.17
N GLY A 22 16.56 -21.62 -32.54
CA GLY A 22 17.03 -20.35 -33.09
C GLY A 22 16.01 -19.21 -33.15
N THR A 23 14.72 -19.49 -32.97
CA THR A 23 13.63 -18.49 -32.95
C THR A 23 12.82 -18.52 -31.65
N THR A 24 12.89 -19.61 -30.89
CA THR A 24 12.22 -19.78 -29.59
C THR A 24 13.09 -20.63 -28.64
N CYS A 25 13.18 -20.20 -27.39
CA CYS A 25 13.88 -20.88 -26.31
C CYS A 25 12.85 -21.38 -25.27
N SER A 26 12.92 -22.66 -24.91
CA SER A 26 12.03 -23.30 -23.92
C SER A 26 12.78 -23.70 -22.65
N TYR A 27 12.28 -23.31 -21.47
CA TYR A 27 12.89 -23.61 -20.16
C TYR A 27 11.90 -24.29 -19.21
N GLN A 28 12.41 -25.15 -18.31
CA GLN A 28 11.62 -25.81 -17.27
C GLN A 28 11.98 -25.24 -15.88
N CYS A 29 10.98 -24.81 -15.11
CA CYS A 29 11.17 -24.37 -13.73
C CYS A 29 11.23 -25.58 -12.78
N THR A 30 12.14 -25.54 -11.80
CA THR A 30 12.38 -26.64 -10.84
C THR A 30 11.38 -26.67 -9.67
N SER A 31 10.52 -25.67 -9.52
CA SER A 31 9.46 -25.64 -8.50
C SER A 31 8.15 -25.14 -9.10
N GLY A 32 7.21 -26.06 -9.35
CA GLY A 32 5.90 -25.77 -9.92
C GLY A 32 5.89 -25.83 -11.46
N GLY A 33 5.25 -26.87 -12.00
CA GLY A 33 5.30 -27.23 -13.42
C GLY A 33 4.71 -26.16 -14.35
N GLY A 34 5.58 -25.52 -15.13
CA GLY A 34 5.22 -24.70 -16.28
C GLY A 34 6.37 -24.69 -17.30
N THR A 35 6.02 -24.59 -18.58
CA THR A 35 6.97 -24.40 -19.69
C THR A 35 6.75 -23.02 -20.29
N MET A 36 7.81 -22.21 -20.40
CA MET A 36 7.75 -20.92 -21.10
C MET A 36 8.47 -21.00 -22.44
N THR A 37 7.92 -20.33 -23.45
CA THR A 37 8.52 -20.17 -24.79
C THR A 37 8.68 -18.68 -25.09
N ASN A 38 9.90 -18.22 -25.38
CA ASN A 38 10.16 -16.81 -25.74
C ASN A 38 11.19 -16.70 -26.89
N PRO A 39 11.18 -15.64 -27.72
CA PRO A 39 12.14 -15.48 -28.80
C PRO A 39 13.50 -15.05 -28.27
N CYS A 40 14.56 -15.75 -28.68
CA CYS A 40 15.91 -15.51 -28.18
C CYS A 40 16.53 -14.31 -28.93
N THR A 41 16.80 -13.21 -28.24
CA THR A 41 17.62 -12.10 -28.78
C THR A 41 19.02 -12.15 -28.21
N THR A 42 20.01 -12.23 -29.09
CA THR A 42 21.43 -12.30 -28.75
C THR A 42 22.02 -10.89 -28.65
N THR A 43 22.56 -10.53 -27.49
CA THR A 43 23.51 -9.41 -27.37
C THR A 43 24.78 -9.95 -26.73
N THR A 44 25.82 -10.05 -27.54
CA THR A 44 27.15 -10.57 -27.22
C THR A 44 27.95 -9.50 -26.47
N SER A 45 28.32 -9.73 -25.20
CA SER A 45 29.41 -9.00 -24.55
C SER A 45 30.64 -9.91 -24.51
N THR A 46 31.66 -9.54 -25.27
CA THR A 46 32.98 -10.18 -25.32
C THR A 46 33.80 -9.75 -24.10
N THR A 47 34.22 -10.71 -23.27
CA THR A 47 35.26 -10.48 -22.25
C THR A 47 36.38 -11.49 -22.48
N THR A 48 37.55 -10.95 -22.81
CA THR A 48 38.79 -11.64 -23.18
C THR A 48 39.39 -12.37 -21.99
N THR A 49 39.64 -13.68 -22.11
CA THR A 49 40.32 -14.51 -21.12
C THR A 49 41.83 -14.45 -21.32
N THR A 50 42.59 -14.11 -20.27
CA THR A 50 44.05 -14.25 -20.24
C THR A 50 44.42 -15.58 -19.57
N THR A 51 45.14 -16.42 -20.31
CA THR A 51 45.61 -17.75 -19.96
C THR A 51 46.83 -17.69 -19.03
N THR A 52 46.84 -18.48 -17.95
CA THR A 52 48.10 -18.91 -17.32
C THR A 52 47.98 -20.38 -16.89
N THR A 53 48.79 -21.22 -17.54
CA THR A 53 49.00 -22.66 -17.29
C THR A 53 50.06 -22.88 -16.22
N THR A 54 49.87 -23.81 -15.27
CA THR A 54 50.94 -24.77 -14.85
C THR A 54 50.42 -25.93 -13.95
N THR A 55 50.53 -27.14 -14.50
CA THR A 55 51.08 -28.41 -13.94
C THR A 55 50.57 -29.06 -12.64
N THR A 56 50.05 -30.28 -12.82
CA THR A 56 49.98 -31.42 -11.88
C THR A 56 51.37 -32.02 -11.58
N PRO A 57 51.53 -32.77 -10.47
CA PRO A 57 51.87 -34.19 -10.64
C PRO A 57 51.19 -35.16 -9.66
N SER A 58 51.07 -36.41 -10.14
CA SER A 58 50.56 -37.64 -9.52
C SER A 58 51.52 -38.32 -8.53
N THR A 59 51.01 -39.17 -7.62
CA THR A 59 51.64 -40.46 -7.25
C THR A 59 50.70 -41.39 -6.47
N THR A 60 50.91 -42.69 -6.69
CA THR A 60 50.12 -43.86 -6.27
C THR A 60 50.91 -44.69 -5.25
N THR A 61 50.26 -45.68 -4.61
CA THR A 61 50.75 -47.01 -4.13
C THR A 61 50.99 -47.36 -2.62
N THR A 62 49.99 -48.06 -2.03
CA THR A 62 50.01 -49.40 -1.33
C THR A 62 50.40 -49.60 0.18
N PRO A 63 50.15 -50.79 0.83
CA PRO A 63 49.27 -50.94 2.02
C PRO A 63 49.91 -51.65 3.26
N SER A 64 49.20 -51.77 4.41
CA SER A 64 49.24 -52.99 5.30
C SER A 64 48.38 -52.90 6.59
N THR A 65 47.45 -53.86 6.69
CA THR A 65 47.07 -54.78 7.80
C THR A 65 47.24 -54.49 9.32
N THR A 66 46.05 -54.41 9.98
CA THR A 66 45.54 -55.09 11.21
C THR A 66 46.19 -54.97 12.60
N THR A 67 45.36 -54.55 13.58
CA THR A 67 44.96 -55.42 14.71
C THR A 67 43.60 -55.00 15.32
N LYS A 68 42.76 -56.01 15.64
CA LYS A 68 41.37 -55.91 16.12
C LYS A 68 41.27 -55.67 17.64
N LYS A 69 40.25 -54.91 18.07
CA LYS A 69 39.45 -55.17 19.29
C LYS A 69 37.98 -54.86 19.00
N ALA A 70 37.09 -55.68 19.57
CA ALA A 70 35.74 -55.93 19.08
C ALA A 70 34.62 -55.12 19.77
N PHE A 71 33.52 -54.99 19.02
CA PHE A 71 32.10 -54.93 19.42
C PHE A 71 31.56 -53.64 20.08
N PHE A 72 30.68 -52.94 19.35
CA PHE A 72 29.23 -52.95 19.57
C PHE A 72 28.52 -52.33 18.35
N LEU A 73 27.59 -53.07 17.73
CA LEU A 73 26.71 -52.54 16.69
C LEU A 73 25.76 -51.48 17.29
N ARG A 74 25.72 -50.29 16.69
CA ARG A 74 24.54 -49.42 16.74
C ARG A 74 24.17 -49.03 15.30
N THR A 75 22.97 -49.43 14.92
CA THR A 75 22.32 -49.09 13.65
C THR A 75 22.17 -47.57 13.50
N PRO A 76 22.35 -46.99 12.31
CA PRO A 76 22.00 -45.58 12.07
C PRO A 76 20.48 -45.42 12.05
N LYS A 77 19.95 -44.51 12.89
CA LYS A 77 18.55 -44.05 12.84
C LYS A 77 18.27 -43.35 11.50
N PRO A 78 17.06 -43.48 10.93
CA PRO A 78 16.71 -42.89 9.65
C PRO A 78 16.59 -41.36 9.76
N ILE A 79 17.08 -40.67 8.73
CA ILE A 79 16.85 -39.24 8.49
C ILE A 79 15.36 -39.08 8.17
N VAL A 80 14.64 -38.32 9.00
CA VAL A 80 13.21 -38.05 8.80
C VAL A 80 13.09 -37.05 7.65
N VAL A 81 12.65 -37.52 6.48
CA VAL A 81 12.29 -36.66 5.34
C VAL A 81 10.77 -36.60 5.29
N GLY A 82 10.20 -35.44 5.57
CA GLY A 82 8.75 -35.21 5.64
C GLY A 82 8.39 -33.75 5.92
N PRO A 83 7.10 -33.36 5.80
CA PRO A 83 6.65 -31.98 6.03
C PRO A 83 6.91 -31.45 7.45
N CYS A 84 7.09 -32.34 8.43
CA CYS A 84 7.54 -32.04 9.80
C CYS A 84 9.06 -32.19 10.03
N ALA A 85 9.91 -32.13 9.00
CA ALA A 85 11.37 -32.24 9.15
C ALA A 85 12.01 -31.02 9.83
N ALA A 86 13.19 -31.23 10.41
CA ALA A 86 13.98 -30.21 11.09
C ALA A 86 14.46 -29.10 10.13
N ILE A 87 14.47 -27.86 10.60
CA ILE A 87 14.82 -26.67 9.80
C ILE A 87 15.85 -25.83 10.55
N SER A 88 16.87 -25.37 9.83
CA SER A 88 17.79 -24.34 10.31
C SER A 88 17.30 -22.97 9.84
N LYS A 89 17.17 -22.02 10.76
CA LYS A 89 16.95 -20.61 10.42
C LYS A 89 18.30 -19.90 10.26
N ASP A 90 18.31 -18.70 9.67
CA ASP A 90 19.51 -17.88 9.44
C ASP A 90 20.27 -17.51 10.73
N ASP A 91 19.66 -17.76 11.89
CA ASP A 91 20.21 -17.56 13.24
C ASP A 91 21.12 -18.73 13.70
N GLY A 92 21.29 -19.78 12.88
CA GLY A 92 22.13 -20.96 13.17
C GLY A 92 21.54 -21.96 14.17
N VAL A 93 20.30 -21.76 14.61
CA VAL A 93 19.60 -22.64 15.55
C VAL A 93 18.78 -23.68 14.78
N LEU A 94 18.98 -24.95 15.14
CA LEU A 94 18.29 -26.10 14.53
C LEU A 94 16.96 -26.37 15.25
N TYR A 95 15.84 -26.17 14.55
CA TYR A 95 14.50 -26.44 15.08
C TYR A 95 14.01 -27.83 14.65
N PRO A 96 13.31 -28.59 15.53
CA PRO A 96 12.88 -29.96 15.23
C PRO A 96 11.86 -30.07 14.09
N ASN A 97 10.99 -29.06 13.94
CA ASN A 97 9.97 -28.97 12.89
C ASN A 97 9.49 -27.51 12.70
N LYS A 98 8.69 -27.23 11.65
CA LYS A 98 8.17 -25.88 11.34
C LYS A 98 7.28 -25.26 12.43
N CYS A 99 6.59 -26.09 13.22
CA CYS A 99 5.62 -25.64 14.23
C CYS A 99 6.30 -25.13 15.50
N VAL A 100 7.48 -25.67 15.81
CA VAL A 100 8.25 -25.40 17.03
C VAL A 100 9.07 -24.10 16.94
N ILE A 101 8.97 -23.38 15.81
CA ILE A 101 9.67 -22.10 15.60
C ILE A 101 9.10 -21.00 16.51
N VAL A 102 7.78 -20.97 16.69
CA VAL A 102 7.08 -19.92 17.45
C VAL A 102 6.53 -20.48 18.78
N ASP A 103 6.00 -21.71 18.78
CA ASP A 103 5.51 -22.39 19.98
C ASP A 103 6.38 -23.62 20.28
N GLN A 104 7.22 -23.54 21.32
CA GLN A 104 8.14 -24.63 21.70
C GLN A 104 7.44 -25.96 22.04
N ASN A 105 6.13 -25.91 22.31
CA ASN A 105 5.32 -27.05 22.73
C ASN A 105 4.38 -27.55 21.62
N ALA A 106 4.48 -27.02 20.40
CA ALA A 106 3.61 -27.43 19.29
C ALA A 106 3.92 -28.83 18.75
N GLU A 107 2.87 -29.60 18.48
CA GLU A 107 2.96 -30.95 17.89
C GLU A 107 2.72 -30.89 16.37
N CYS A 108 3.60 -31.48 15.58
CA CYS A 108 3.48 -31.52 14.11
C CYS A 108 2.97 -32.89 13.65
N ASN A 109 1.86 -32.92 12.90
CA ASN A 109 1.32 -34.14 12.30
C ASN A 109 1.46 -34.10 10.76
N ASP A 110 2.08 -35.14 10.20
CA ASP A 110 2.19 -35.32 8.75
C ASP A 110 0.82 -35.76 8.16
N LYS A 111 0.28 -35.01 7.20
CA LYS A 111 -0.82 -35.47 6.34
C LYS A 111 -0.29 -35.85 4.95
N SER A 112 -1.00 -36.77 4.29
CA SER A 112 -0.65 -37.33 2.96
C SER A 112 -0.60 -36.32 1.81
N ASP A 113 -1.04 -35.08 2.03
CA ASP A 113 -1.18 -34.05 0.98
C ASP A 113 -0.01 -33.06 0.94
N GLY A 114 1.08 -33.34 1.66
CA GLY A 114 2.33 -32.56 1.59
C GLY A 114 2.40 -31.29 2.46
N ASN A 115 1.34 -30.94 3.19
CA ASN A 115 1.32 -29.80 4.12
C ASN A 115 1.31 -30.26 5.60
N PRO A 116 2.20 -29.72 6.47
CA PRO A 116 2.21 -30.05 7.90
C PRO A 116 1.00 -29.44 8.62
N VAL A 117 0.34 -30.22 9.48
CA VAL A 117 -0.71 -29.71 10.38
C VAL A 117 -0.14 -29.58 11.78
N CYS A 118 0.06 -28.33 12.24
CA CYS A 118 0.51 -28.03 13.58
C CYS A 118 -0.65 -28.01 14.58
N ARG A 119 -0.51 -28.74 15.69
CA ARG A 119 -1.33 -28.59 16.89
C ARG A 119 -0.61 -27.65 17.86
N CYS A 120 -1.17 -26.48 18.03
CA CYS A 120 -0.57 -25.42 18.82
C CYS A 120 -1.08 -25.43 20.27
N SER A 121 -0.24 -24.96 21.18
CA SER A 121 -0.56 -24.77 22.60
C SER A 121 -1.59 -23.66 22.78
N PHE A 122 -2.12 -23.56 24.00
CA PHE A 122 -2.95 -22.44 24.43
C PHE A 122 -2.14 -21.12 24.29
N GLY A 123 -2.26 -20.46 23.14
CA GLY A 123 -1.80 -19.10 22.84
C GLY A 123 -1.76 -18.82 21.35
N PHE A 124 -1.84 -19.88 20.54
CA PHE A 124 -1.31 -19.90 19.18
C PHE A 124 -2.29 -20.55 18.21
N SER A 125 -2.32 -20.08 16.95
CA SER A 125 -3.20 -20.61 15.90
C SER A 125 -2.53 -20.56 14.51
N GLY A 126 -3.06 -21.33 13.55
CA GLY A 126 -2.56 -21.36 12.17
C GLY A 126 -1.58 -22.49 11.85
N THR A 127 -1.12 -22.54 10.60
CA THR A 127 -0.29 -23.63 10.03
C THR A 127 1.16 -23.66 10.52
N THR A 128 1.59 -22.65 11.28
CA THR A 128 2.93 -22.54 11.89
C THR A 128 2.87 -22.14 13.37
N CYS A 129 1.69 -22.25 14.00
CA CYS A 129 1.48 -21.82 15.39
C CYS A 129 1.91 -20.37 15.65
N GLY A 130 1.37 -19.44 14.85
CA GLY A 130 1.51 -18.01 15.11
C GLY A 130 0.70 -17.58 16.33
N VAL A 131 0.98 -16.40 16.89
CA VAL A 131 0.22 -15.88 18.04
C VAL A 131 -1.26 -15.77 17.66
N GLY A 132 -2.13 -16.43 18.42
CA GLY A 132 -3.56 -16.33 18.26
C GLY A 132 -4.05 -14.97 18.74
N GLU A 133 -5.05 -14.42 18.06
CA GLU A 133 -5.70 -13.12 18.31
C GLU A 133 -6.07 -12.91 19.80
N TRP A 134 -6.29 -14.00 20.52
CA TRP A 134 -6.66 -14.01 21.92
C TRP A 134 -5.52 -13.85 22.94
N GLY A 135 -4.25 -14.04 22.52
CA GLY A 135 -3.07 -13.77 23.35
C GLY A 135 -2.87 -12.28 23.63
N LEU A 136 -3.61 -11.41 22.95
CA LEU A 136 -3.59 -9.96 23.10
C LEU A 136 -4.78 -9.43 23.95
N HIS A 137 -5.67 -10.31 24.43
CA HIS A 137 -6.82 -9.97 25.28
C HIS A 137 -6.48 -9.84 26.78
N GLY A 138 -5.22 -9.63 27.13
CA GLY A 138 -4.83 -9.36 28.52
C GLY A 138 -5.22 -7.94 28.93
N ASP A 139 -6.39 -7.81 29.57
CA ASP A 139 -6.88 -6.62 30.26
C ASP A 139 -5.77 -5.88 31.06
N ASP A 140 -5.75 -4.55 30.97
CA ASP A 140 -5.01 -3.58 31.81
C ASP A 140 -3.47 -3.70 31.96
N ALA A 141 -2.80 -4.66 31.31
CA ALA A 141 -1.37 -4.91 31.54
C ALA A 141 -0.39 -4.08 30.69
N ILE A 142 -0.83 -3.13 29.86
CA ILE A 142 0.10 -2.27 29.09
C ILE A 142 0.81 -1.25 29.99
N HIS A 143 0.27 -0.95 31.18
CA HIS A 143 0.89 -0.01 32.12
C HIS A 143 2.07 -0.60 32.92
N THR A 144 2.22 -1.93 32.97
CA THR A 144 3.16 -2.58 33.91
C THR A 144 4.38 -3.21 33.25
N PHE A 145 4.63 -2.97 31.95
CA PHE A 145 5.72 -3.63 31.24
C PHE A 145 6.50 -2.69 30.31
N ARG A 146 7.19 -1.72 30.91
CA ARG A 146 8.17 -0.85 30.21
C ARG A 146 9.34 -1.61 29.55
N ASN A 147 9.61 -2.86 29.94
CA ASN A 147 10.79 -3.61 29.48
C ASN A 147 10.47 -4.88 28.63
N ILE A 148 9.19 -5.16 28.33
CA ILE A 148 8.77 -6.35 27.54
C ILE A 148 8.20 -5.95 26.16
N GLN A 149 8.05 -4.66 25.86
CA GLN A 149 7.50 -4.19 24.58
C GLN A 149 8.30 -4.69 23.36
N GLN A 150 9.62 -4.76 23.45
CA GLN A 150 10.46 -5.15 22.32
C GLN A 150 10.34 -6.64 21.98
N LEU A 151 10.36 -7.51 22.99
CA LEU A 151 10.34 -8.97 22.82
C LEU A 151 8.99 -9.48 22.30
N HIS A 152 7.88 -8.83 22.69
CA HIS A 152 6.53 -9.26 22.27
C HIS A 152 6.18 -8.78 20.85
N LEU A 153 6.59 -7.56 20.48
CA LEU A 153 6.45 -7.05 19.11
C LEU A 153 7.28 -7.86 18.11
N GLU A 154 8.50 -8.25 18.48
CA GLU A 154 9.35 -9.14 17.68
C GLU A 154 8.73 -10.54 17.52
N THR A 155 8.06 -11.06 18.55
CA THR A 155 7.38 -12.36 18.49
C THR A 155 6.12 -12.32 17.62
N ILE A 156 5.37 -11.20 17.62
CA ILE A 156 4.22 -10.97 16.72
C ILE A 156 4.70 -10.77 15.28
N ALA A 157 5.74 -9.96 15.08
CA ALA A 157 6.41 -9.76 13.79
C ALA A 157 6.97 -11.06 13.20
N ALA A 158 7.49 -11.96 14.05
CA ALA A 158 8.02 -13.26 13.64
C ALA A 158 6.92 -14.31 13.36
N SER A 159 5.66 -14.04 13.71
CA SER A 159 4.56 -14.98 13.51
C SER A 159 4.12 -15.00 12.03
N LYS A 160 4.64 -15.98 11.29
CA LYS A 160 4.28 -16.20 9.87
C LYS A 160 2.90 -16.87 9.66
N GLY A 161 2.13 -17.10 10.73
CA GLY A 161 0.75 -17.59 10.63
C GLY A 161 -0.23 -16.41 10.64
N ASN A 162 -1.06 -16.28 9.60
CA ASN A 162 -2.03 -15.19 9.37
C ASN A 162 -1.45 -13.77 9.14
N GLY A 163 -0.20 -13.65 8.67
CA GLY A 163 0.33 -12.37 8.18
C GLY A 163 0.85 -11.43 9.26
N GLY A 164 1.64 -11.93 10.23
CA GLY A 164 2.10 -11.20 11.41
C GLY A 164 2.70 -9.80 11.18
N SER A 165 3.46 -9.55 10.10
CA SER A 165 3.95 -8.20 9.77
C SER A 165 2.82 -7.27 9.33
N ALA A 166 1.93 -7.75 8.45
CA ALA A 166 0.80 -6.99 7.93
C ALA A 166 -0.25 -6.68 9.01
N THR A 167 -0.55 -7.63 9.89
CA THR A 167 -1.48 -7.42 11.01
C THR A 167 -0.90 -6.46 12.04
N LEU A 168 0.41 -6.49 12.27
CA LEU A 168 1.08 -5.53 13.14
C LEU A 168 1.05 -4.12 12.55
N ILE A 169 1.34 -3.97 11.26
CA ILE A 169 1.27 -2.68 10.55
C ILE A 169 -0.16 -2.13 10.60
N ALA A 170 -1.17 -2.96 10.31
CA ALA A 170 -2.58 -2.55 10.33
C ALA A 170 -3.05 -2.10 11.72
N ASN A 171 -2.55 -2.72 12.80
CA ASN A 171 -2.95 -2.40 14.17
C ASN A 171 -2.02 -1.38 14.87
N LEU A 172 -0.97 -0.90 14.19
CA LEU A 172 -0.01 0.04 14.76
C LEU A 172 -0.66 1.33 15.30
N PRO A 173 -1.65 1.95 14.63
CA PRO A 173 -2.31 3.16 15.15
C PRO A 173 -2.99 2.93 16.50
N ALA A 174 -3.59 1.75 16.70
CA ALA A 174 -4.23 1.34 17.95
C ALA A 174 -3.21 0.95 19.03
N LEU A 175 -2.08 0.35 18.66
CA LEU A 175 -0.97 0.11 19.58
C LEU A 175 -0.37 1.41 20.10
N LEU A 176 -0.25 2.43 19.26
CA LEU A 176 0.29 3.74 19.63
C LEU A 176 -0.77 4.66 20.25
N SER A 177 -2.01 4.21 20.47
CA SER A 177 -3.14 5.01 20.99
C SER A 177 -2.90 5.60 22.38
N PHE A 178 -1.96 5.03 23.16
CA PHE A 178 -1.58 5.56 24.47
C PHE A 178 -0.68 6.81 24.39
N LEU A 179 -0.12 7.11 23.22
CA LEU A 179 0.69 8.30 23.00
C LEU A 179 -0.18 9.49 22.61
N THR A 180 0.18 10.67 23.09
CA THR A 180 -0.40 11.95 22.63
C THR A 180 0.00 12.24 21.18
N ASP A 181 -0.79 13.04 20.48
CA ASP A 181 -0.51 13.40 19.08
C ASP A 181 0.85 14.10 18.94
N ASP A 182 1.25 14.95 19.91
CA ASP A 182 2.57 15.60 19.94
C ASP A 182 3.72 14.61 20.07
N GLN A 183 3.56 13.57 20.89
CA GLN A 183 4.57 12.52 21.04
C GLN A 183 4.72 11.71 19.76
N ARG A 184 3.60 11.38 19.09
CA ARG A 184 3.61 10.67 17.80
C ARG A 184 4.34 11.49 16.74
N VAL A 185 4.05 12.79 16.67
CA VAL A 185 4.71 13.73 15.75
C VAL A 185 6.21 13.81 16.03
N GLY A 186 6.61 13.81 17.31
CA GLY A 186 8.02 13.87 17.72
C GLY A 186 8.82 12.57 17.51
N MET A 187 8.13 11.42 17.41
CA MET A 187 8.76 10.12 17.13
C MET A 187 8.85 9.79 15.62
N SER A 188 8.11 10.50 14.78
CA SER A 188 8.11 10.30 13.33
C SER A 188 9.17 11.18 12.66
N TYR A 189 9.51 10.86 11.40
CA TYR A 189 10.57 11.53 10.65
C TYR A 189 10.36 13.04 10.50
N VAL A 190 11.45 13.79 10.33
CA VAL A 190 11.44 15.21 9.95
C VAL A 190 11.74 15.42 8.47
N ALA A 191 11.35 16.58 7.94
CA ALA A 191 11.40 16.85 6.50
C ALA A 191 12.81 16.71 5.91
N SER A 192 13.82 17.20 6.63
CA SER A 192 15.23 17.16 6.21
C SER A 192 15.86 15.76 6.25
N GLU A 193 15.24 14.81 6.95
CA GLU A 193 15.69 13.41 6.98
C GLU A 193 15.18 12.66 5.74
N VAL A 194 13.91 12.88 5.38
CA VAL A 194 13.26 12.19 4.26
C VAL A 194 13.58 12.82 2.92
N ILE A 195 13.69 14.15 2.86
CA ILE A 195 13.93 14.92 1.63
C ILE A 195 15.37 15.44 1.64
N ALA A 196 16.26 14.71 0.95
CA ALA A 196 17.67 15.08 0.81
C ALA A 196 17.84 16.37 -0.02
N GLY A 197 16.95 16.59 -1.00
CA GLY A 197 16.97 17.78 -1.83
C GLY A 197 15.70 17.92 -2.67
N ALA A 198 15.34 19.16 -3.01
CA ALA A 198 14.22 19.42 -3.88
C ALA A 198 14.47 20.63 -4.78
N SER A 199 13.90 20.62 -5.98
CA SER A 199 13.93 21.74 -6.91
C SER A 199 12.64 21.85 -7.72
N TYR A 200 12.25 23.08 -8.06
CA TYR A 200 11.11 23.38 -8.90
C TYR A 200 11.51 24.36 -10.00
N GLU A 201 11.21 24.03 -11.25
CA GLU A 201 11.67 24.78 -12.44
C GLU A 201 13.20 25.05 -12.45
N GLY A 202 13.99 24.09 -11.94
CA GLY A 202 15.44 24.19 -11.84
C GLY A 202 15.97 25.09 -10.70
N LYS A 203 15.09 25.67 -9.87
CA LYS A 203 15.48 26.41 -8.66
C LYS A 203 15.38 25.51 -7.43
N THR A 204 16.42 25.52 -6.60
CA THR A 204 16.45 24.77 -5.35
C THR A 204 15.36 25.28 -4.39
N LEU A 205 14.59 24.35 -3.83
CA LEU A 205 13.59 24.62 -2.81
C LEU A 205 14.21 24.47 -1.41
N ASN A 206 13.65 25.18 -0.44
CA ASN A 206 13.97 24.98 0.96
C ASN A 206 12.97 24.00 1.58
N VAL A 207 13.47 22.81 1.91
CA VAL A 207 12.69 21.69 2.45
C VAL A 207 11.88 22.08 3.68
N ASN A 208 12.41 22.94 4.55
CA ASN A 208 11.77 23.29 5.81
C ASN A 208 10.65 24.33 5.66
N THR A 209 10.61 25.09 4.55
CA THR A 209 9.64 26.17 4.33
C THR A 209 8.67 25.89 3.18
N ASP A 210 9.11 25.16 2.16
CA ASP A 210 8.33 24.89 0.95
C ASP A 210 7.46 23.63 1.06
N PHE A 211 7.73 22.77 2.04
CA PHE A 211 6.94 21.60 2.36
C PHE A 211 6.23 21.81 3.69
N VAL A 212 4.93 21.54 3.71
CA VAL A 212 4.13 21.60 4.94
C VAL A 212 3.99 20.19 5.49
N ARG A 213 4.26 20.03 6.79
CA ARG A 213 4.03 18.77 7.48
C ARG A 213 2.53 18.54 7.68
N VAL A 214 2.03 17.41 7.23
CA VAL A 214 0.68 16.90 7.47
C VAL A 214 0.84 15.58 8.22
N THR A 215 0.15 15.42 9.34
CA THR A 215 0.25 14.21 10.16
C THR A 215 -1.01 13.39 9.97
N ASP A 216 -0.84 12.12 9.58
CA ASP A 216 -1.92 11.14 9.50
C ASP A 216 -1.68 10.04 10.56
N PRO A 217 -2.73 9.55 11.25
CA PRO A 217 -2.56 8.53 12.30
C PRO A 217 -1.93 7.23 11.82
N SER A 218 -2.06 6.90 10.53
CA SER A 218 -1.57 5.65 9.94
C SER A 218 -0.28 5.84 9.12
N LEU A 219 -0.10 6.97 8.44
CA LEU A 219 1.11 7.29 7.66
C LEU A 219 2.21 7.98 8.48
N GLY A 220 1.88 8.57 9.63
CA GLY A 220 2.80 9.39 10.41
C GLY A 220 3.00 10.79 9.79
N ASN A 221 4.21 11.35 9.90
CA ASN A 221 4.53 12.65 9.34
C ASN A 221 4.72 12.56 7.82
N CYS A 222 3.82 13.18 7.07
CA CYS A 222 3.91 13.38 5.63
C CYS A 222 4.34 14.83 5.31
N PHE A 223 5.03 15.03 4.18
CA PHE A 223 5.52 16.34 3.75
C PHE A 223 4.91 16.72 2.40
N THR A 224 4.03 17.72 2.40
CA THR A 224 3.24 18.10 1.23
C THR A 224 3.78 19.38 0.59
N PHE A 225 4.23 19.27 -0.66
CA PHE A 225 4.58 20.41 -1.50
C PHE A 225 3.32 21.15 -1.97
N ASN A 226 3.36 22.49 -2.01
CA ASN A 226 2.26 23.34 -2.49
C ASN A 226 0.93 23.14 -1.73
N HIS A 227 1.01 22.75 -0.46
CA HIS A 227 -0.13 22.54 0.43
C HIS A 227 -1.03 23.79 0.57
N TYR A 228 -2.32 23.65 0.90
CA TYR A 228 -3.26 24.79 0.95
C TYR A 228 -2.84 25.88 1.95
N ASN A 229 -2.20 25.50 3.06
CA ASN A 229 -1.67 26.41 4.08
C ASN A 229 -0.22 26.90 3.81
N ALA A 230 0.37 26.54 2.66
CA ALA A 230 1.71 26.99 2.30
C ALA A 230 1.73 28.49 1.98
N THR A 231 2.74 29.19 2.48
CA THR A 231 2.97 30.63 2.26
C THR A 231 3.25 30.94 0.79
N LEU A 232 3.96 30.03 0.11
CA LEU A 232 4.30 30.13 -1.30
C LEU A 232 3.46 29.15 -2.12
N LYS A 233 2.90 29.65 -3.22
CA LYS A 233 2.13 28.85 -4.17
C LYS A 233 2.89 28.72 -5.47
N TYR A 234 3.19 27.48 -5.83
CA TYR A 234 3.93 27.16 -7.04
C TYR A 234 2.95 26.94 -8.20
N LYS A 235 3.19 27.63 -9.30
CA LYS A 235 2.43 27.51 -10.54
C LYS A 235 3.37 27.11 -11.67
N ILE A 236 2.92 26.16 -12.48
CA ILE A 236 3.68 25.71 -13.65
C ILE A 236 3.75 26.80 -14.71
N ARG A 237 4.95 27.07 -15.24
CA ARG A 237 5.19 28.02 -16.33
C ARG A 237 5.75 27.35 -17.58
N ARG A 238 6.33 26.16 -17.43
CA ARG A 238 6.90 25.37 -18.53
C ARG A 238 6.47 23.91 -18.38
N VAL A 239 6.19 23.25 -19.49
CA VAL A 239 5.89 21.81 -19.53
C VAL A 239 7.18 21.00 -19.65
N GLY A 240 7.09 19.70 -19.36
CA GLY A 240 8.21 18.78 -19.36
C GLY A 240 9.02 18.82 -18.05
N THR A 241 10.03 17.96 -17.97
CA THR A 241 10.87 17.75 -16.77
C THR A 241 11.53 19.02 -16.25
N ALA A 242 11.85 19.98 -17.13
CA ALA A 242 12.47 21.25 -16.75
C ALA A 242 11.52 22.20 -15.99
N GLY A 243 10.20 22.04 -16.15
CA GLY A 243 9.18 22.80 -15.43
C GLY A 243 8.55 22.04 -14.26
N GLY A 244 9.03 20.84 -13.98
CA GLY A 244 8.52 19.95 -12.96
C GLY A 244 9.09 20.18 -11.56
N LEU A 245 8.57 19.42 -10.61
CA LEU A 245 9.11 19.22 -9.27
C LEU A 245 10.07 18.03 -9.32
N ARG A 246 11.30 18.21 -8.87
CA ARG A 246 12.30 17.15 -8.73
C ARG A 246 12.64 17.03 -7.25
N ILE A 247 12.51 15.83 -6.70
CA ILE A 247 12.73 15.51 -5.29
C ILE A 247 13.73 14.36 -5.20
N GLU A 248 14.74 14.52 -4.37
CA GLU A 248 15.66 13.46 -3.95
C GLU A 248 15.24 13.01 -2.55
N LEU A 249 14.82 11.76 -2.44
CA LEU A 249 14.32 11.14 -1.21
C LEU A 249 15.42 10.27 -0.61
N ASP A 250 15.48 10.20 0.73
CA ASP A 250 16.32 9.27 1.47
C ASP A 250 15.43 8.34 2.29
N SER A 251 15.41 7.06 1.93
CA SER A 251 14.56 6.07 2.58
C SER A 251 15.12 5.66 3.95
N MET A 252 16.43 5.77 4.22
CA MET A 252 17.04 5.34 5.50
C MET A 252 16.67 3.90 5.93
N PRO A 253 17.07 2.86 5.17
CA PRO A 253 16.71 1.46 5.44
C PRO A 253 17.04 0.96 6.86
N ASP A 254 18.06 1.52 7.51
CA ASP A 254 18.51 1.08 8.83
C ASP A 254 17.57 1.51 9.98
N GLU A 255 16.68 2.48 9.74
CA GLU A 255 15.69 2.99 10.72
C GLU A 255 14.30 2.33 10.54
N TYR A 256 14.13 1.46 9.55
CA TYR A 256 12.86 0.76 9.35
C TYR A 256 12.59 -0.22 10.48
N ALA A 257 11.31 -0.38 10.81
CA ALA A 257 10.90 -1.43 11.71
C ALA A 257 11.25 -2.82 11.12
N PRO A 258 11.74 -3.78 11.91
CA PRO A 258 12.22 -5.09 11.43
C PRO A 258 11.20 -5.92 10.64
N TRP A 259 9.92 -5.62 10.78
CA TRP A 259 8.80 -6.27 10.10
C TRP A 259 8.36 -5.56 8.81
N THR A 260 9.08 -4.54 8.37
CA THR A 260 8.77 -3.84 7.12
C THR A 260 9.42 -4.55 5.94
N ASP A 261 8.61 -5.12 5.06
CA ASP A 261 9.10 -5.94 3.94
C ASP A 261 9.63 -5.11 2.75
N VAL A 262 9.24 -3.83 2.65
CA VAL A 262 9.58 -2.96 1.52
C VAL A 262 10.24 -1.67 1.98
N VAL A 263 11.47 -1.44 1.52
CA VAL A 263 12.19 -0.17 1.68
C VAL A 263 11.85 0.75 0.52
N GLY A 264 11.23 1.88 0.83
CA GLY A 264 10.81 2.85 -0.15
C GLY A 264 9.95 3.95 0.46
N MET A 265 9.63 4.94 -0.35
CA MET A 265 8.82 6.09 0.05
C MET A 265 7.58 6.18 -0.82
N ASN A 266 6.43 6.40 -0.19
CA ASN A 266 5.17 6.56 -0.91
C ASN A 266 4.98 8.03 -1.30
N VAL A 267 4.76 8.27 -2.59
CA VAL A 267 4.47 9.58 -3.16
C VAL A 267 3.00 9.61 -3.56
N TYR A 268 2.30 10.63 -3.08
CA TYR A 268 0.89 10.87 -3.35
C TYR A 268 0.73 12.13 -4.18
N VAL A 269 -0.14 12.08 -5.19
CA VAL A 269 -0.52 13.23 -6.01
C VAL A 269 -2.01 13.47 -5.81
N HIS A 270 -2.36 14.65 -5.30
CA HIS A 270 -3.74 14.99 -4.99
C HIS A 270 -4.03 16.48 -5.20
N PRO A 271 -5.32 16.86 -5.38
CA PRO A 271 -5.74 18.25 -5.42
C PRO A 271 -5.44 19.02 -4.14
N ILE A 272 -5.26 20.33 -4.29
CA ILE A 272 -5.00 21.23 -3.17
C ILE A 272 -6.23 21.26 -2.26
N GLY A 273 -6.02 20.96 -0.97
CA GLY A 273 -7.09 20.96 0.03
C GLY A 273 -7.85 19.63 0.13
N LEU A 274 -7.43 18.59 -0.58
CA LEU A 274 -7.84 17.21 -0.32
C LEU A 274 -6.88 16.57 0.68
N GLU A 275 -7.41 15.94 1.73
CA GLU A 275 -6.62 15.12 2.66
C GLU A 275 -6.41 13.69 2.10
N LEU A 276 -5.28 13.09 2.46
CA LEU A 276 -4.85 11.78 1.95
C LEU A 276 -5.15 10.68 2.96
N ASN A 277 -5.39 9.47 2.44
CA ASN A 277 -5.53 8.26 3.23
C ASN A 277 -4.49 7.21 2.80
N VAL A 278 -4.25 6.21 3.66
CA VAL A 278 -3.35 5.08 3.35
C VAL A 278 -3.76 4.30 2.08
N GLU A 279 -5.05 4.31 1.77
CA GLU A 279 -5.71 3.66 0.63
C GLU A 279 -5.74 4.54 -0.63
N SER A 280 -5.39 5.83 -0.51
CA SER A 280 -5.32 6.71 -1.67
C SER A 280 -4.27 6.22 -2.67
N ASN A 281 -4.53 6.50 -3.96
CA ASN A 281 -3.60 6.16 -5.03
C ASN A 281 -2.22 6.71 -4.75
N LYS A 282 -1.24 5.82 -4.67
CA LYS A 282 0.13 6.12 -4.29
C LYS A 282 1.11 5.47 -5.24
N TYR A 283 2.25 6.12 -5.40
CA TYR A 283 3.41 5.59 -6.10
C TYR A 283 4.53 5.29 -5.10
N SER A 284 4.99 4.06 -5.06
CA SER A 284 6.11 3.67 -4.20
C SER A 284 7.44 3.82 -4.93
N SER A 285 8.20 4.85 -4.54
CA SER A 285 9.58 5.05 -5.00
C SER A 285 10.52 4.10 -4.27
N ILE A 286 11.45 3.49 -5.01
CA ILE A 286 12.37 2.48 -4.49
C ILE A 286 13.77 3.09 -4.43
N ALA A 287 14.55 2.78 -3.40
CA ALA A 287 15.93 3.24 -3.34
C ALA A 287 16.73 2.79 -4.58
N GLY A 288 17.53 3.68 -5.12
CA GLY A 288 18.34 3.48 -6.33
C GLY A 288 17.60 3.73 -7.65
N SER A 289 16.30 4.07 -7.61
CA SER A 289 15.55 4.44 -8.81
C SER A 289 15.54 5.95 -9.07
N ALA A 290 15.44 6.31 -10.35
CA ALA A 290 15.09 7.62 -10.84
C ALA A 290 13.75 7.50 -11.58
N ASP A 291 12.70 7.96 -10.92
CA ASP A 291 11.31 7.79 -11.30
C ASP A 291 10.77 9.10 -11.89
N GLN A 292 10.08 9.01 -13.02
CA GLN A 292 9.46 10.13 -13.72
C GLN A 292 7.96 9.92 -13.80
N LEU A 293 7.19 10.83 -13.20
CA LEU A 293 5.74 10.84 -13.18
C LEU A 293 5.25 11.94 -14.12
N VAL A 294 4.67 11.53 -15.24
CA VAL A 294 3.99 12.42 -16.19
C VAL A 294 2.56 12.57 -15.74
N MET A 295 2.16 13.78 -15.33
CA MET A 295 0.86 14.06 -14.76
C MET A 295 -0.12 14.64 -15.78
N THR A 296 -1.38 14.27 -15.66
CA THR A 296 -2.53 14.83 -16.37
C THR A 296 -3.59 15.26 -15.36
N ARG A 297 -4.21 16.42 -15.61
CA ARG A 297 -5.26 16.97 -14.75
C ARG A 297 -6.63 16.79 -15.39
N ALA A 298 -7.59 16.28 -14.62
CA ALA A 298 -8.98 16.17 -15.02
C ALA A 298 -9.90 16.84 -14.00
N MET A 299 -10.95 17.52 -14.48
CA MET A 299 -11.98 18.14 -13.66
C MET A 299 -13.36 17.68 -14.12
N PHE A 300 -14.22 17.35 -13.18
CA PHE A 300 -15.59 16.93 -13.42
C PHE A 300 -16.57 17.87 -12.70
N HIS A 301 -17.50 18.45 -13.45
CA HIS A 301 -18.53 19.35 -12.93
C HIS A 301 -19.91 18.73 -13.10
N LYS A 302 -20.56 18.39 -11.97
CA LYS A 302 -21.93 17.84 -11.91
C LYS A 302 -22.98 18.95 -11.99
N ILE A 303 -24.13 18.63 -12.56
CA ILE A 303 -25.27 19.56 -12.61
C ILE A 303 -25.80 19.83 -11.19
N LYS A 304 -25.99 21.12 -10.84
CA LYS A 304 -26.44 21.58 -9.51
C LYS A 304 -27.71 20.91 -8.98
N ASN A 305 -28.65 20.51 -9.85
CA ASN A 305 -29.91 19.89 -9.44
C ASN A 305 -29.80 18.42 -8.98
N LYS A 306 -28.62 17.78 -9.09
CA LYS A 306 -28.41 16.38 -8.66
C LYS A 306 -28.19 16.19 -7.14
N LYS A 307 -28.61 17.14 -6.28
CA LYS A 307 -28.30 17.14 -4.83
C LYS A 307 -26.79 16.98 -4.57
N CYS A 308 -25.96 17.60 -5.40
CA CYS A 308 -24.53 17.61 -5.17
C CYS A 308 -24.17 18.66 -4.11
N VAL A 309 -23.05 18.44 -3.43
CA VAL A 309 -22.59 19.26 -2.32
C VAL A 309 -21.31 20.00 -2.70
N LYS A 310 -21.16 21.24 -2.20
CA LYS A 310 -19.94 22.04 -2.41
C LYS A 310 -19.07 22.15 -1.16
N ASP A 311 -19.64 21.92 0.01
CA ASP A 311 -18.98 22.20 1.29
C ASP A 311 -19.24 21.08 2.30
N THR A 312 -18.36 20.96 3.28
CA THR A 312 -18.39 19.92 4.31
C THR A 312 -19.66 19.98 5.18
N SER A 313 -20.32 21.14 5.24
CA SER A 313 -21.53 21.38 6.03
C SER A 313 -22.73 20.52 5.66
N ALA A 314 -22.72 19.87 4.49
CA ALA A 314 -23.81 18.98 4.09
C ALA A 314 -23.62 17.54 4.60
N ALA A 315 -22.44 17.20 5.12
CA ALA A 315 -22.23 15.96 5.86
C ALA A 315 -22.78 16.12 7.27
N GLN A 316 -23.35 15.03 7.83
CA GLN A 316 -23.75 15.03 9.24
C GLN A 316 -22.53 15.20 10.17
N SER A 317 -21.43 14.55 9.81
CA SER A 317 -20.14 14.61 10.49
C SER A 317 -19.02 14.58 9.46
N PHE A 318 -17.94 15.31 9.71
CA PHE A 318 -16.75 15.33 8.87
C PHE A 318 -15.54 15.70 9.75
N TYR A 319 -14.57 14.80 9.87
CA TYR A 319 -13.42 14.94 10.77
C TYR A 319 -12.10 15.22 10.04
N MET A 320 -12.12 15.16 8.70
CA MET A 320 -10.98 15.47 7.86
C MET A 320 -10.86 16.98 7.62
N HIS A 321 -9.66 17.44 7.34
CA HIS A 321 -9.38 18.83 6.99
C HIS A 321 -9.52 19.05 5.48
N GLY A 322 -10.05 20.21 5.09
CA GLY A 322 -10.10 20.65 3.70
C GLY A 322 -11.46 20.46 3.04
N GLN A 323 -11.45 20.02 1.78
CA GLN A 323 -12.65 19.94 0.94
C GLN A 323 -13.46 18.68 1.20
N TYR A 324 -14.77 18.78 0.97
CA TYR A 324 -15.69 17.66 1.14
C TYR A 324 -15.38 16.53 0.15
N THR A 325 -15.26 15.31 0.68
CA THR A 325 -15.24 14.07 -0.09
C THR A 325 -16.26 13.07 0.43
N VAL A 326 -16.70 12.20 -0.46
CA VAL A 326 -17.60 11.10 -0.10
C VAL A 326 -16.92 10.14 0.86
N ASP A 327 -15.65 9.81 0.60
CA ASP A 327 -14.83 8.96 1.46
C ASP A 327 -14.70 9.53 2.89
N GLY A 328 -14.38 10.82 3.02
CA GLY A 328 -14.31 11.48 4.33
C GLY A 328 -15.64 11.50 5.08
N CYS A 329 -16.77 11.67 4.37
CA CYS A 329 -18.11 11.57 4.96
C CYS A 329 -18.43 10.15 5.46
N LEU A 330 -18.11 9.12 4.67
CA LEU A 330 -18.34 7.72 5.04
C LEU A 330 -17.47 7.32 6.24
N ARG A 331 -16.20 7.74 6.26
CA ARG A 331 -15.29 7.53 7.41
C ARG A 331 -15.78 8.24 8.66
N ALA A 332 -16.32 9.44 8.55
CA ALA A 332 -16.91 10.13 9.69
C ALA A 332 -18.16 9.41 10.21
N CYS A 333 -19.02 8.91 9.33
CA CYS A 333 -20.18 8.10 9.71
C CYS A 333 -19.78 6.75 10.37
N TYR A 334 -18.71 6.15 9.87
CA TYR A 334 -18.06 5.00 10.49
C TYR A 334 -17.60 5.33 11.91
N GLN A 335 -16.85 6.42 12.09
CA GLN A 335 -16.35 6.85 13.40
C GLN A 335 -17.48 7.17 14.39
N ASP A 336 -18.58 7.77 13.93
CA ASP A 336 -19.75 8.02 14.77
C ASP A 336 -20.39 6.72 15.26
N SER A 337 -20.43 5.70 14.41
CA SER A 337 -20.96 4.38 14.78
C SER A 337 -20.03 3.65 15.75
N VAL A 338 -18.72 3.72 15.53
CA VAL A 338 -17.72 3.17 16.48
C VAL A 338 -17.84 3.85 17.83
N ASN A 339 -17.93 5.18 17.86
CA ASN A 339 -18.08 5.93 19.09
C ASN A 339 -19.38 5.60 19.83
N ARG A 340 -20.49 5.43 19.10
CA ARG A 340 -21.79 5.07 19.68
C ARG A 340 -21.82 3.65 20.27
N LEU A 341 -21.14 2.68 19.65
CA LEU A 341 -21.20 1.27 20.03
C LEU A 341 -20.08 0.85 20.98
N CYS A 342 -18.85 1.31 20.72
CA CYS A 342 -17.64 0.93 21.46
C CYS A 342 -17.19 1.98 22.47
N GLY A 343 -17.70 3.23 22.39
CA GLY A 343 -17.39 4.33 23.32
C GLY A 343 -16.07 5.06 23.05
N CYS A 344 -15.44 4.82 21.90
CA CYS A 344 -14.20 5.44 21.46
C CYS A 344 -14.19 5.56 19.93
N MET A 345 -13.24 6.28 19.34
CA MET A 345 -13.09 6.36 17.88
C MET A 345 -11.88 5.56 17.40
N ASP A 346 -11.96 4.90 16.24
CA ASP A 346 -10.83 4.16 15.67
C ASP A 346 -9.61 5.07 15.53
N ALA A 347 -8.46 4.61 16.03
CA ALA A 347 -7.20 5.35 16.04
C ALA A 347 -6.54 5.44 14.65
N SER A 348 -7.02 4.67 13.67
CA SER A 348 -6.45 4.60 12.32
C SER A 348 -6.94 5.73 11.40
N TYR A 349 -8.06 6.37 11.74
CA TYR A 349 -8.65 7.46 10.95
C TYR A 349 -8.71 8.77 11.74
N ALA A 350 -9.01 9.87 11.03
CA ALA A 350 -9.31 11.15 11.65
C ALA A 350 -10.46 11.04 12.66
N ARG A 351 -10.34 11.75 13.78
CA ARG A 351 -11.25 11.68 14.92
C ARG A 351 -11.81 13.07 15.23
N LYS A 352 -12.92 13.09 15.95
CA LYS A 352 -13.46 14.33 16.51
C LYS A 352 -12.49 14.93 17.54
N GLU A 353 -12.30 16.24 17.50
CA GLU A 353 -11.51 16.97 18.48
C GLU A 353 -12.00 16.67 19.92
N GLY A 354 -11.06 16.33 20.81
CA GLY A 354 -11.34 15.99 22.21
C GLY A 354 -11.83 14.57 22.47
N VAL A 355 -11.97 13.72 21.45
CA VAL A 355 -12.32 12.30 21.62
C VAL A 355 -11.07 11.42 21.49
N GLU A 356 -10.81 10.61 22.52
CA GLU A 356 -9.67 9.68 22.51
C GLU A 356 -9.87 8.52 21.53
N GLY A 357 -8.74 7.98 21.08
CA GLY A 357 -8.69 6.87 20.13
C GLY A 357 -8.88 5.56 20.88
N CYS A 358 -9.49 4.59 20.24
CA CYS A 358 -9.67 3.26 20.81
C CYS A 358 -8.32 2.64 21.11
N LYS A 359 -8.16 2.22 22.37
CA LYS A 359 -7.02 1.42 22.81
C LYS A 359 -7.08 0.03 22.17
N PHE A 360 -5.93 -0.63 22.10
CA PHE A 360 -5.80 -1.97 21.52
C PHE A 360 -6.88 -2.96 22.02
N GLY A 361 -7.21 -2.97 23.32
CA GLY A 361 -8.23 -3.86 23.88
C GLY A 361 -9.66 -3.65 23.36
N LYS A 362 -9.96 -2.54 22.69
CA LYS A 362 -11.27 -2.23 22.08
C LYS A 362 -11.35 -2.59 20.60
N LEU A 363 -10.28 -3.09 19.99
CA LEU A 363 -10.26 -3.51 18.59
C LEU A 363 -11.27 -4.63 18.30
N GLN A 364 -11.50 -5.55 19.24
CA GLN A 364 -12.49 -6.61 19.07
C GLN A 364 -13.90 -6.03 18.86
N CYS A 365 -14.28 -5.02 19.65
CA CYS A 365 -15.58 -4.36 19.49
C CYS A 365 -15.74 -3.72 18.10
N ILE A 366 -14.66 -3.14 17.58
CA ILE A 366 -14.64 -2.56 16.23
C ILE A 366 -14.80 -3.67 15.18
N SER A 367 -14.06 -4.76 15.32
CA SER A 367 -14.11 -5.91 14.41
C SER A 367 -15.50 -6.53 14.37
N ASP A 368 -16.09 -6.81 15.54
CA ASP A 368 -17.45 -7.35 15.68
C ASP A 368 -18.48 -6.42 15.03
N MET A 369 -18.35 -5.11 15.25
CA MET A 369 -19.24 -4.11 14.65
C MET A 369 -19.14 -4.08 13.13
N VAL A 370 -17.93 -4.15 12.57
CA VAL A 370 -17.70 -4.19 11.12
C VAL A 370 -18.27 -5.47 10.51
N ILE A 371 -18.11 -6.62 11.18
CA ILE A 371 -18.66 -7.90 10.74
C ILE A 371 -20.19 -7.86 10.72
N ASP A 372 -20.81 -7.33 11.79
CA ASP A 372 -22.27 -7.30 11.93
C ASP A 372 -22.96 -6.31 10.99
N ARG A 373 -22.35 -5.14 10.79
CA ARG A 373 -22.96 -4.03 10.01
C ARG A 373 -22.49 -3.96 8.56
N GLY A 374 -21.34 -4.54 8.24
CA GLY A 374 -20.72 -4.41 6.93
C GLY A 374 -20.29 -2.97 6.59
N ASP A 375 -20.21 -2.68 5.29
CA ASP A 375 -19.70 -1.41 4.76
C ASP A 375 -20.62 -0.20 5.06
N PRO A 376 -20.07 0.93 5.60
CA PRO A 376 -20.77 2.19 5.83
C PRO A 376 -21.62 2.72 4.66
N VAL A 377 -21.27 2.40 3.42
CA VAL A 377 -22.04 2.80 2.22
C VAL A 377 -23.49 2.30 2.27
N HIS A 378 -23.74 1.17 2.93
CA HIS A 378 -25.05 0.53 3.00
C HIS A 378 -25.85 0.93 4.26
N TRP A 379 -25.26 1.71 5.16
CA TRP A 379 -25.91 2.08 6.42
C TRP A 379 -26.94 3.18 6.19
N LYS A 380 -28.17 2.98 6.69
CA LYS A 380 -29.30 3.89 6.45
C LYS A 380 -29.08 5.26 7.10
N GLU A 381 -28.33 5.31 8.20
CA GLU A 381 -27.96 6.54 8.88
C GLU A 381 -26.90 7.36 8.13
N CYS A 382 -26.11 6.77 7.23
CA CYS A 382 -25.05 7.49 6.51
C CYS A 382 -25.63 8.18 5.27
N HIS A 383 -25.71 9.52 5.31
CA HIS A 383 -26.15 10.32 4.17
C HIS A 383 -24.98 11.12 3.58
N CYS A 384 -24.28 10.52 2.62
CA CYS A 384 -23.10 11.11 1.98
C CYS A 384 -23.38 11.45 0.49
N PRO A 385 -23.87 12.66 0.19
CA PRO A 385 -24.10 13.10 -1.18
C PRO A 385 -22.80 13.28 -1.97
N GLN A 386 -22.87 13.29 -3.29
CA GLN A 386 -21.70 13.45 -4.16
C GLN A 386 -21.24 14.92 -4.25
N PRO A 387 -19.94 15.21 -4.34
CA PRO A 387 -19.44 16.57 -4.54
C PRO A 387 -19.83 17.10 -5.93
N CYS A 388 -20.13 18.40 -6.05
CA CYS A 388 -20.47 19.02 -7.33
C CYS A 388 -19.28 19.15 -8.27
N ASP A 389 -18.11 19.42 -7.70
CA ASP A 389 -16.87 19.69 -8.40
C ASP A 389 -15.86 18.66 -7.90
N GLU A 390 -15.28 17.89 -8.82
CA GLU A 390 -14.36 16.81 -8.52
C GLU A 390 -13.11 16.97 -9.38
N GLU A 391 -11.93 16.97 -8.75
CA GLU A 391 -10.65 17.14 -9.41
C GLU A 391 -9.79 15.90 -9.18
N THR A 392 -9.21 15.36 -10.24
CA THR A 392 -8.35 14.19 -10.18
C THR A 392 -7.05 14.41 -10.95
N PHE A 393 -6.00 13.74 -10.49
CA PHE A 393 -4.71 13.69 -11.16
C PHE A 393 -4.39 12.25 -11.53
N ASP A 394 -4.19 12.03 -12.82
CA ASP A 394 -3.69 10.77 -13.35
C ASP A 394 -2.22 10.92 -13.67
N TYR A 395 -1.46 9.83 -13.58
CA TYR A 395 -0.05 9.85 -13.93
C TYR A 395 0.42 8.56 -14.59
N ILE A 396 1.40 8.70 -15.48
CA ILE A 396 2.13 7.59 -16.09
C ILE A 396 3.54 7.62 -15.53
N VAL A 397 4.06 6.45 -15.17
CA VAL A 397 5.39 6.34 -14.57
C VAL A 397 6.39 5.70 -15.51
N SER A 398 7.58 6.29 -15.58
CA SER A 398 8.77 5.68 -16.16
C SER A 398 9.87 5.61 -15.11
N ARG A 399 10.48 4.43 -14.96
CA ARG A 399 11.54 4.17 -13.97
C ARG A 399 12.86 3.87 -14.67
N ALA A 400 13.93 4.48 -14.20
CA ALA A 400 15.29 4.16 -14.60
C ALA A 400 16.18 3.94 -13.37
N THR A 401 17.36 3.36 -13.56
CA THR A 401 18.37 3.30 -12.49
C THR A 401 18.96 4.69 -12.25
N HIS A 402 19.17 5.07 -11.00
CA HIS A 402 19.71 6.37 -10.64
C HIS A 402 21.21 6.47 -10.96
N LEU A 403 21.54 6.91 -12.18
CA LEU A 403 22.92 7.00 -12.68
C LEU A 403 23.79 8.10 -12.04
N ARG A 404 23.22 9.01 -11.24
CA ARG A 404 23.97 10.13 -10.65
C ARG A 404 24.67 9.80 -9.32
N ILE A 405 24.52 8.58 -8.82
CA ILE A 405 25.12 8.16 -7.54
C ILE A 405 26.22 7.14 -7.82
N ASP A 406 27.47 7.59 -7.83
CA ASP A 406 28.65 6.74 -7.97
C ASP A 406 28.97 5.94 -6.68
N ASN A 407 28.25 6.21 -5.58
CA ASN A 407 28.49 5.59 -4.28
C ASN A 407 27.44 4.51 -3.99
N ALA A 408 27.85 3.25 -3.98
CA ALA A 408 26.97 2.10 -3.76
C ALA A 408 26.14 2.17 -2.47
N ASN A 409 26.60 2.87 -1.43
CA ASN A 409 25.83 3.06 -0.20
C ASN A 409 24.68 4.05 -0.39
N LEU A 410 24.91 5.13 -1.15
CA LEU A 410 23.86 6.11 -1.46
C LEU A 410 22.83 5.54 -2.43
N THR A 411 23.23 4.66 -3.36
CA THR A 411 22.32 3.98 -4.29
C THR A 411 21.33 3.06 -3.55
N LYS A 412 21.70 2.55 -2.37
CA LYS A 412 20.83 1.71 -1.54
C LYS A 412 19.84 2.50 -0.68
N ARG A 413 19.99 3.82 -0.58
CA ARG A 413 19.16 4.66 0.30
C ARG A 413 18.35 5.71 -0.44
N ARG A 414 18.93 6.31 -1.48
CA ARG A 414 18.34 7.47 -2.17
C ARG A 414 17.56 7.10 -3.41
N SER A 415 16.49 7.82 -3.67
CA SER A 415 15.75 7.77 -4.93
C SER A 415 15.46 9.18 -5.45
N GLU A 416 15.29 9.31 -6.75
CA GLU A 416 14.87 10.57 -7.38
C GLU A 416 13.47 10.42 -7.95
N VAL A 417 12.60 11.38 -7.67
CA VAL A 417 11.24 11.44 -8.22
C VAL A 417 11.04 12.79 -8.91
N ILE A 418 10.66 12.75 -10.19
CA ILE A 418 10.41 13.93 -11.00
C ILE A 418 8.95 13.93 -11.42
N LEU A 419 8.19 14.93 -10.98
CA LEU A 419 6.79 15.12 -11.33
C LEU A 419 6.66 16.30 -12.30
N PHE A 420 6.05 16.09 -13.46
CA PHE A 420 5.85 17.16 -14.44
C PHE A 420 4.60 16.93 -15.29
N PHE A 421 4.09 18.00 -15.90
CA PHE A 421 3.01 17.92 -16.89
C PHE A 421 3.61 17.85 -18.30
N ASP A 422 3.05 17.01 -19.17
CA ASP A 422 3.44 16.93 -20.58
C ASP A 422 2.96 18.15 -21.40
N SER A 423 1.84 18.71 -21.00
CA SER A 423 1.08 19.75 -21.68
C SER A 423 0.33 20.62 -20.67
N PHE A 424 -0.10 21.81 -21.08
CA PHE A 424 -0.97 22.66 -20.26
C PHE A 424 -2.45 22.31 -20.39
N GLN A 425 -2.78 21.26 -21.13
CA GLN A 425 -4.17 20.88 -21.36
C GLN A 425 -4.77 20.29 -20.08
N THR A 426 -6.03 20.60 -19.83
CA THR A 426 -6.80 20.04 -18.72
C THR A 426 -8.09 19.50 -19.30
N THR A 427 -8.42 18.25 -18.97
CA THR A 427 -9.67 17.64 -19.41
C THR A 427 -10.78 18.13 -18.49
N VAL A 428 -11.75 18.86 -19.04
CA VAL A 428 -12.90 19.36 -18.28
C VAL A 428 -14.16 18.68 -18.78
N SER A 429 -14.77 17.87 -17.93
CA SER A 429 -15.98 17.13 -18.20
C SER A 429 -17.14 17.77 -17.44
N THR A 430 -18.01 18.47 -18.16
CA THR A 430 -19.20 19.12 -17.58
C THR A 430 -20.46 18.35 -17.95
N GLU A 431 -21.27 18.00 -16.97
CA GLU A 431 -22.62 17.53 -17.23
C GLU A 431 -23.51 18.71 -17.67
N VAL A 432 -24.16 18.58 -18.82
CA VAL A 432 -25.14 19.55 -19.33
C VAL A 432 -26.48 18.88 -19.56
N TYR A 433 -27.58 19.62 -19.39
CA TYR A 433 -28.91 19.11 -19.71
C TYR A 433 -28.99 18.77 -21.21
N ARG A 434 -29.48 17.57 -21.53
CA ARG A 434 -29.67 17.12 -22.92
C ARG A 434 -30.63 18.03 -23.70
N MET A 435 -31.62 18.61 -23.01
CA MET A 435 -32.57 19.54 -23.58
C MET A 435 -32.66 20.78 -22.71
N SER A 436 -32.58 21.95 -23.32
CA SER A 436 -32.88 23.22 -22.65
C SER A 436 -34.38 23.35 -22.41
N PHE A 437 -34.78 24.16 -21.43
CA PHE A 437 -36.19 24.42 -21.13
C PHE A 437 -36.97 24.93 -22.36
N SER A 438 -36.35 25.79 -23.16
CA SER A 438 -36.93 26.30 -24.41
C SER A 438 -37.17 25.19 -25.44
N GLN A 439 -36.28 24.21 -25.55
CA GLN A 439 -36.47 23.04 -26.42
C GLN A 439 -37.59 22.13 -25.91
N VAL A 440 -37.72 21.95 -24.59
CA VAL A 440 -38.83 21.18 -24.01
C VAL A 440 -40.17 21.82 -24.35
N ILE A 441 -40.31 23.14 -24.11
CA ILE A 441 -41.53 23.87 -24.47
C ILE A 441 -41.76 23.85 -25.99
N GLY A 442 -40.71 24.04 -26.79
CA GLY A 442 -40.81 23.99 -28.24
C GLY A 442 -41.28 22.65 -28.77
N ASN A 443 -40.77 21.54 -28.22
CA ASN A 443 -41.17 20.19 -28.61
C ASN A 443 -42.61 19.89 -28.16
N ILE A 444 -42.98 20.26 -26.93
CA ILE A 444 -44.35 20.09 -26.43
C ILE A 444 -45.33 20.92 -27.26
N GLY A 445 -45.03 22.20 -27.49
CA GLY A 445 -45.85 23.10 -28.29
C GLY A 445 -45.93 22.65 -29.75
N GLY A 446 -44.84 22.12 -30.32
CA GLY A 446 -44.83 21.56 -31.67
C GLY A 446 -45.72 20.33 -31.80
N VAL A 447 -45.62 19.38 -30.88
CA VAL A 447 -46.46 18.17 -30.89
C VAL A 447 -47.93 18.49 -30.59
N ALA A 448 -48.21 19.35 -29.60
CA ALA A 448 -49.56 19.76 -29.24
C ALA A 448 -50.22 20.58 -30.35
N GLY A 449 -49.47 21.49 -30.98
CA GLY A 449 -49.93 22.28 -32.12
C GLY A 449 -50.18 21.42 -33.37
N LEU A 450 -49.31 20.44 -33.64
CA LEU A 450 -49.46 19.55 -34.80
C LEU A 450 -50.62 18.56 -34.65
N LEU A 451 -50.74 17.92 -33.48
CA LEU A 451 -51.72 16.84 -33.28
C LEU A 451 -53.10 17.35 -32.86
N LEU A 452 -53.15 18.39 -32.03
CA LEU A 452 -54.39 18.86 -31.40
C LEU A 452 -54.76 20.29 -31.81
N GLY A 453 -53.90 21.00 -32.56
CA GLY A 453 -54.10 22.43 -32.86
C GLY A 453 -54.04 23.32 -31.62
N ILE A 454 -53.58 22.79 -30.47
CA ILE A 454 -53.54 23.54 -29.21
C ILE A 454 -52.39 24.53 -29.29
N THR A 455 -52.76 25.81 -29.32
CA THR A 455 -51.83 26.93 -29.21
C THR A 455 -51.98 27.59 -27.84
N PHE A 456 -51.04 28.47 -27.47
CA PHE A 456 -51.14 29.21 -26.22
C PHE A 456 -52.46 30.01 -26.12
N SER A 457 -52.95 30.55 -27.23
CA SER A 457 -54.23 31.27 -27.29
C SER A 457 -55.42 30.40 -26.88
N PHE A 458 -55.43 29.11 -27.26
CA PHE A 458 -56.46 28.16 -26.86
C PHE A 458 -56.51 27.95 -25.34
N LEU A 459 -55.35 27.89 -24.68
CA LEU A 459 -55.27 27.77 -23.21
C LEU A 459 -55.78 29.02 -22.51
N VAL A 460 -55.52 30.21 -23.06
CA VAL A 460 -56.03 31.48 -22.52
C VAL A 460 -57.55 31.56 -22.64
N GLU A 461 -58.12 31.15 -23.79
CA GLU A 461 -59.57 31.09 -23.97
C GLU A 461 -60.24 30.12 -23.00
N LEU A 462 -59.66 28.93 -22.80
CA LEU A 462 -60.17 27.95 -21.84
C LEU A 462 -60.14 28.48 -20.40
N PHE A 463 -59.07 29.17 -20.02
CA PHE A 463 -58.95 29.78 -18.69
C PHE A 463 -59.99 30.89 -18.48
N LEU A 464 -60.18 31.77 -19.47
CA LEU A 464 -61.20 32.81 -19.40
C LEU A 464 -62.61 32.23 -19.30
N LEU A 465 -62.90 31.16 -20.05
CA LEU A 465 -64.17 30.44 -19.95
C LEU A 465 -64.38 29.89 -18.53
N GLY A 466 -63.35 29.27 -17.94
CA GLY A 466 -63.40 28.70 -16.59
C GLY A 466 -63.49 29.72 -15.46
N VAL A 467 -63.09 30.98 -15.69
CA VAL A 467 -63.26 32.09 -14.73
C VAL A 467 -64.63 32.77 -14.88
N MET A 468 -65.24 32.71 -16.06
CA MET A 468 -66.59 33.24 -16.30
C MET A 468 -67.71 32.27 -15.90
N LEU A 469 -67.41 30.97 -15.83
CA LEU A 469 -68.23 29.94 -15.19
C LEU A 469 -68.07 29.99 -13.68
#